data_AF-A0A383X5T0-F1
#
_entry.id   AF-A0A383X5T0-F1
#
_cell.length_a   1.000
_cell.length_b   1.000
_cell.length_c   1.000
_cell.angle_alpha   90.00
_cell.angle_beta   90.00
_cell.angle_gamma   90.00
#
_symmetry.space_group_name_H-M   'P 1'
#
loop_
_entity.id
_entity.type
_entity.pdbx_description
1 polymer ?
#
loop_
_entity_poly.entity_id
_entity_poly.type
_entity_poly.pdbx_seq_one_letter_code
_entity_poly.pdbx_strand_id
1 'polypeptide(L)'
;MFCSSCGTQLPEGSARCTNCGATLNEFNISTAISSAANSGAIKGFFILFASFFVMPLKTLRLTVQQLRTIGSRGALDVESTDIPHLSWLKTAGNLIASTVVVIFVVWGIGAGLASLGDIHRSPSGAILGLIAYPIGGLLSAIVADWLIMFWLELMQLWVNIANDIKHMRH
;
A
#
# COMPACT_ATOMS: atom_id res chain seq x y z
N MET A 1 -18.41 12.46 24.06
CA MET A 1 -17.50 12.10 22.94
C MET A 1 -16.33 13.07 22.85
N PHE A 2 -15.19 12.73 22.25
CA PHE A 2 -14.05 13.65 22.05
C PHE A 2 -13.93 14.09 20.59
N CYS A 3 -13.54 15.35 20.34
CA CYS A 3 -13.33 15.86 18.98
C CYS A 3 -12.11 15.20 18.33
N SER A 4 -12.26 14.55 17.19
CA SER A 4 -11.13 13.95 16.44
C SER A 4 -10.13 15.00 15.92
N SER A 5 -10.53 16.27 15.84
CA SER A 5 -9.70 17.34 15.31
C SER A 5 -8.94 18.14 16.39
N CYS A 6 -9.43 18.19 17.63
CA CYS A 6 -8.80 18.99 18.69
C CYS A 6 -8.79 18.34 20.09
N GLY A 7 -9.38 17.15 20.26
CA GLY A 7 -9.34 16.38 21.50
C GLY A 7 -10.24 16.88 22.63
N THR A 8 -11.07 17.91 22.42
CA THR A 8 -11.98 18.42 23.45
C THR A 8 -13.18 17.52 23.68
N GLN A 9 -13.63 17.44 24.94
CA GLN A 9 -14.82 16.68 25.33
C GLN A 9 -16.07 17.44 24.92
N LEU A 10 -16.95 16.77 24.18
CA LEU A 10 -18.18 17.32 23.60
C LEU A 10 -19.42 16.68 24.24
N PRO A 11 -20.46 17.49 24.49
CA PRO A 11 -21.76 17.02 24.95
C PRO A 11 -22.44 16.17 23.87
N GLU A 12 -23.19 15.15 24.30
CA GLU A 12 -23.87 14.22 23.39
C GLU A 12 -24.95 14.96 22.58
N GLY A 13 -24.90 14.85 21.24
CA GLY A 13 -25.83 15.54 20.33
C GLY A 13 -25.30 16.82 19.66
N SER A 14 -24.05 17.24 19.89
CA SER A 14 -23.49 18.43 19.22
C SER A 14 -23.07 18.12 17.78
N ALA A 15 -23.67 18.79 16.78
CA ALA A 15 -23.33 18.62 15.35
C ALA A 15 -22.01 19.29 14.93
N ARG A 16 -21.44 20.16 15.78
CA ARG A 16 -20.18 20.90 15.53
C ARG A 16 -19.38 21.03 16.82
N CYS A 17 -18.06 20.98 16.68
CA CYS A 17 -17.17 21.27 17.78
C CYS A 17 -17.13 22.77 18.06
N THR A 18 -17.45 23.16 19.29
CA THR A 18 -17.44 24.57 19.73
C THR A 18 -16.05 25.16 19.83
N ASN A 19 -15.00 24.33 19.93
CA ASN A 19 -13.62 24.80 20.07
C ASN A 19 -12.90 24.99 18.72
N CYS A 20 -13.07 24.06 17.78
CA CYS A 20 -12.37 24.12 16.49
C CYS A 20 -13.28 24.29 15.26
N GLY A 21 -14.60 24.34 15.45
CA GLY A 21 -15.58 24.50 14.36
C GLY A 21 -15.80 23.24 13.50
N ALA A 22 -15.11 22.12 13.79
CA ALA A 22 -15.24 20.89 13.01
C ALA A 22 -16.66 20.31 13.10
N THR A 23 -17.28 20.00 11.95
CA THR A 23 -18.57 19.31 11.87
C THR A 23 -18.43 17.86 12.29
N LEU A 24 -19.24 17.44 13.25
CA LEU A 24 -19.28 16.10 13.85
C LEU A 24 -20.35 15.19 13.22
N ASN A 25 -21.14 15.72 12.27
CA ASN A 25 -22.00 14.89 11.46
C ASN A 25 -21.14 13.96 10.62
N GLU A 26 -21.31 12.66 10.89
CA GLU A 26 -20.77 11.53 10.18
C GLU A 26 -20.28 11.87 8.78
N PHE A 27 -18.96 11.79 8.62
CA PHE A 27 -18.36 11.50 7.34
C PHE A 27 -18.78 10.06 6.98
N ASN A 28 -20.06 9.89 6.62
CA ASN A 28 -20.64 8.64 6.14
C ASN A 28 -20.10 8.43 4.73
N ILE A 29 -18.88 7.90 4.66
CA ILE A 29 -18.25 7.43 3.42
C ILE A 29 -19.18 6.42 2.73
N SER A 30 -20.04 5.73 3.49
CA SER A 30 -21.07 4.81 2.99
C SER A 30 -21.96 5.40 1.90
N THR A 31 -22.40 6.67 1.98
CA THR A 31 -23.27 7.29 0.95
C THR A 31 -22.51 7.85 -0.25
N ALA A 32 -21.23 8.20 -0.10
CA ALA A 32 -20.36 8.51 -1.24
C ALA A 32 -19.92 7.24 -2.01
N ILE A 33 -19.88 6.09 -1.32
CA ILE A 33 -19.60 4.78 -1.93
C ILE A 33 -20.81 4.24 -2.70
N SER A 34 -22.04 4.40 -2.18
CA SER A 34 -23.25 3.90 -2.86
C SER A 34 -23.60 4.64 -4.16
N SER A 35 -23.19 5.91 -4.30
CA SER A 35 -23.44 6.71 -5.50
C SER A 35 -22.37 6.54 -6.59
N ALA A 36 -21.18 6.05 -6.24
CA ALA A 36 -20.11 5.74 -7.18
C ALA A 36 -20.11 4.26 -7.66
N ALA A 37 -20.93 3.40 -7.05
CA ALA A 37 -21.06 1.98 -7.37
C ALA A 37 -21.68 1.67 -8.74
N ASN A 38 -22.22 2.68 -9.44
CA ASN A 38 -22.81 2.51 -10.78
C ASN A 38 -21.79 2.53 -11.93
N SER A 39 -20.47 2.60 -11.67
CA SER A 39 -19.48 2.51 -12.74
C SER A 39 -18.23 1.74 -12.34
N GLY A 40 -18.33 0.42 -12.52
CA GLY A 40 -17.24 -0.48 -12.86
C GLY A 40 -16.38 -0.92 -11.68
N ALA A 41 -16.39 -2.23 -11.43
CA ALA A 41 -15.59 -2.96 -10.43
C ALA A 41 -14.07 -2.59 -10.40
N ILE A 42 -13.55 -1.99 -11.48
CA ILE A 42 -12.19 -1.45 -11.60
C ILE A 42 -11.92 -0.34 -10.56
N LYS A 43 -12.91 0.50 -10.23
CA LYS A 43 -12.73 1.56 -9.21
C LYS A 43 -12.71 1.02 -7.77
N GLY A 44 -13.41 -0.09 -7.51
CA GLY A 44 -13.40 -0.75 -6.20
C GLY A 44 -12.02 -1.30 -5.85
N PHE A 45 -11.30 -1.87 -6.82
CA PHE A 45 -9.94 -2.35 -6.63
C PHE A 45 -8.95 -1.22 -6.35
N PHE A 46 -9.06 -0.08 -7.07
CA PHE A 46 -8.22 1.10 -6.80
C PHE A 46 -8.51 1.73 -5.43
N ILE A 47 -9.75 1.66 -4.94
CA ILE A 47 -10.12 2.13 -3.60
C ILE A 47 -9.53 1.24 -2.51
N LEU A 48 -9.56 -0.09 -2.68
CA LEU A 48 -8.92 -1.02 -1.75
C LEU A 48 -7.40 -0.84 -1.76
N PHE A 49 -6.79 -0.72 -2.94
CA PHE A 49 -5.36 -0.44 -3.08
C PHE A 49 -4.99 0.89 -2.43
N ALA A 50 -5.73 1.97 -2.70
CA ALA A 50 -5.49 3.26 -2.07
C ALA A 50 -5.66 3.20 -0.54
N SER A 51 -6.66 2.46 -0.03
CA SER A 51 -6.86 2.29 1.41
C SER A 51 -5.69 1.55 2.08
N PHE A 52 -5.08 0.59 1.39
CA PHE A 52 -3.90 -0.14 1.85
C PHE A 52 -2.67 0.76 2.01
N PHE A 53 -2.51 1.78 1.17
CA PHE A 53 -1.40 2.75 1.28
C PHE A 53 -1.72 3.99 2.15
N VAL A 54 -2.99 4.41 2.24
CA VAL A 54 -3.39 5.60 3.02
C VAL A 54 -3.41 5.33 4.53
N MET A 55 -3.73 4.10 4.95
CA MET A 55 -3.78 3.73 6.37
C MET A 55 -2.39 3.73 7.05
N PRO A 56 -1.32 3.20 6.43
CA PRO A 56 0.05 3.31 6.92
C PRO A 56 0.56 4.75 7.00
N LEU A 57 0.21 5.60 6.03
CA LEU A 57 0.57 7.03 6.05
C LEU A 57 -0.06 7.75 7.25
N LYS A 58 -1.29 7.39 7.61
CA LYS A 58 -1.97 7.91 8.80
C LYS A 58 -1.35 7.37 10.09
N THR A 59 -0.97 6.10 10.16
CA THR A 59 -0.30 5.54 11.35
C THR A 59 1.11 6.10 11.53
N LEU A 60 1.83 6.43 10.45
CA LEU A 60 3.13 7.12 10.47
C LEU A 60 3.00 8.52 11.08
N ARG A 61 1.95 9.28 10.74
CA ARG A 61 1.73 10.59 11.35
C ARG A 61 1.40 10.53 12.83
N LEU A 62 0.66 9.51 13.26
CA LEU A 62 0.35 9.29 14.68
C LEU A 62 1.60 8.86 15.47
N THR A 63 2.44 7.98 14.91
CA THR A 63 3.70 7.55 15.54
C THR A 63 4.72 8.68 15.62
N VAL A 64 4.81 9.57 14.62
CA VAL A 64 5.68 10.76 14.68
C VAL A 64 5.28 11.69 15.83
N GLN A 65 3.98 11.87 16.09
CA GLN A 65 3.53 12.67 17.24
C GLN A 65 3.88 12.01 18.58
N GLN A 66 3.73 10.69 18.68
CA GLN A 66 4.13 9.95 19.88
C GLN A 66 5.65 9.97 20.11
N LEU A 67 6.44 9.83 19.05
CA LEU A 67 7.91 9.93 19.09
C LEU A 67 8.37 11.32 19.50
N ARG A 68 7.66 12.39 19.11
CA ARG A 68 7.99 13.75 19.53
C ARG A 68 7.75 13.97 21.02
N THR A 69 6.68 13.38 21.56
CA THR A 69 6.39 13.43 23.00
C THR A 69 7.32 12.53 23.84
N ILE A 70 7.74 11.37 23.31
CA ILE A 70 8.66 10.45 24.00
C ILE A 70 10.11 10.98 23.91
N GLY A 71 10.51 11.53 22.77
CA GLY A 71 11.80 12.21 22.59
C GLY A 71 11.95 13.45 23.48
N SER A 72 10.86 14.16 23.76
CA SER A 72 10.87 15.24 24.76
C SER A 72 11.05 14.78 26.22
N ARG A 73 10.94 13.47 26.47
CA ARG A 73 11.10 12.87 27.81
C ARG A 73 12.46 12.20 28.03
N GLY A 74 13.40 12.30 27.08
CA GLY A 74 14.76 11.78 27.25
C GLY A 74 14.87 10.25 27.42
N ALA A 75 13.78 9.51 27.18
CA ALA A 75 13.72 8.06 27.29
C ALA A 75 13.72 7.45 25.89
N LEU A 76 14.89 7.43 25.26
CA LEU A 76 15.16 6.64 24.06
C LEU A 76 16.47 5.90 24.30
N ASP A 77 16.41 4.86 25.14
CA ASP A 77 17.41 3.80 25.06
C ASP A 77 17.18 3.06 23.74
N VAL A 78 18.11 3.32 22.82
CA VAL A 78 18.20 2.71 21.49
C VAL A 78 18.84 1.32 21.64
N GLU A 79 18.17 0.43 22.38
CA GLU A 79 18.60 -0.97 22.53
C GLU A 79 17.44 -1.97 22.32
N SER A 80 16.40 -1.57 21.60
CA SER A 80 15.41 -2.51 21.06
C SER A 80 15.36 -2.40 19.55
N THR A 81 16.10 -3.31 18.92
CA THR A 81 16.24 -3.58 17.49
C THR A 81 14.91 -3.97 16.80
N ASP A 82 13.78 -3.79 17.47
CA ASP A 82 12.42 -4.11 17.03
C ASP A 82 11.62 -2.83 16.85
N ILE A 83 11.99 -2.00 15.87
CA ILE A 83 11.09 -0.93 15.46
C ILE A 83 10.01 -1.56 14.56
N PRO A 84 8.73 -1.63 15.00
CA PRO A 84 7.68 -2.41 14.33
C PRO A 84 7.38 -1.94 12.89
N HIS A 85 7.88 -0.77 12.48
CA HIS A 85 7.73 -0.28 11.12
C HIS A 85 8.66 -0.96 10.10
N LEU A 86 9.80 -1.51 10.54
CA LEU A 86 10.74 -2.24 9.65
C LEU A 86 10.23 -3.65 9.34
N SER A 87 9.62 -4.34 10.31
CA SER A 87 8.98 -5.63 10.04
C SER A 87 7.79 -5.47 9.09
N TRP A 88 7.00 -4.41 9.25
CA TRP A 88 5.88 -4.12 8.35
C TRP A 88 6.35 -3.84 6.91
N LEU A 89 7.45 -3.10 6.70
CA LEU A 89 7.97 -2.83 5.36
C LEU A 89 8.39 -4.13 4.66
N LYS A 90 9.01 -5.06 5.38
CA LYS A 90 9.41 -6.37 4.84
C LYS A 90 8.19 -7.24 4.51
N THR A 91 7.20 -7.27 5.40
CA THR A 91 5.94 -8.01 5.16
C THR A 91 5.13 -7.42 4.01
N ALA A 92 4.98 -6.09 3.95
CA ALA A 92 4.29 -5.40 2.87
C ALA A 92 5.03 -5.56 1.53
N GLY A 93 6.36 -5.50 1.56
CA GLY A 93 7.21 -5.74 0.39
C GLY A 93 6.99 -7.12 -0.24
N ASN A 94 7.00 -8.18 0.59
CA ASN A 94 6.74 -9.55 0.12
C ASN A 94 5.31 -9.72 -0.42
N LEU A 95 4.32 -9.07 0.22
CA LEU A 95 2.94 -9.09 -0.25
C LEU A 95 2.82 -8.43 -1.64
N ILE A 96 3.48 -7.29 -1.84
CA ILE A 96 3.50 -6.57 -3.12
C ILE A 96 4.18 -7.43 -4.19
N ALA A 97 5.36 -7.99 -3.90
CA ALA A 97 6.10 -8.85 -4.82
C ALA A 97 5.23 -10.04 -5.28
N SER A 98 4.62 -10.75 -4.34
CA SER A 98 3.69 -11.84 -4.63
C SER A 98 2.49 -11.38 -5.48
N THR A 99 1.92 -10.22 -5.17
CA THR A 99 0.80 -9.66 -5.92
C THR A 99 1.18 -9.36 -7.36
N VAL A 100 2.35 -8.75 -7.63
CA VAL A 100 2.73 -8.45 -9.02
C VAL A 100 3.05 -9.73 -9.79
N VAL A 101 3.67 -10.73 -9.16
CA VAL A 101 3.91 -12.04 -9.78
C VAL A 101 2.60 -12.65 -10.26
N VAL A 102 1.56 -12.65 -9.43
CA VAL A 102 0.23 -13.15 -9.81
C VAL A 102 -0.34 -12.36 -10.98
N ILE A 103 -0.20 -11.03 -11.00
CA ILE A 103 -0.67 -10.19 -12.11
C ILE A 103 0.03 -10.57 -13.44
N PHE A 104 1.35 -10.72 -13.43
CA PHE A 104 2.10 -11.10 -14.63
C PHE A 104 1.74 -12.50 -15.13
N VAL A 105 1.53 -13.45 -14.22
CA VAL A 105 1.10 -14.81 -14.56
C VAL A 105 -0.30 -14.80 -15.18
N VAL A 106 -1.25 -14.12 -14.55
CA VAL A 106 -2.63 -14.00 -15.06
C VAL A 106 -2.65 -13.29 -16.41
N TRP A 107 -1.85 -12.23 -16.58
CA TRP A 107 -1.71 -11.54 -17.86
C TRP A 107 -1.11 -12.43 -18.94
N GLY A 108 -0.06 -13.19 -18.64
CA GLY A 108 0.56 -14.12 -19.59
C GLY A 108 -0.38 -15.24 -20.04
N ILE A 109 -1.15 -15.81 -19.10
CA ILE A 109 -2.19 -16.82 -19.40
C ILE A 109 -3.33 -16.19 -20.23
N GLY A 110 -3.80 -15.00 -19.85
CA GLY A 110 -4.85 -14.29 -20.55
C GLY A 110 -4.47 -13.92 -21.99
N ALA A 111 -3.24 -13.46 -22.21
CA ALA A 111 -2.71 -13.17 -23.54
C ALA A 111 -2.55 -14.44 -24.39
N GLY A 112 -2.10 -15.55 -23.79
CA GLY A 112 -2.06 -16.85 -24.46
C GLY A 112 -3.46 -17.37 -24.84
N LEU A 113 -4.45 -17.18 -23.98
CA LEU A 113 -5.84 -17.53 -24.27
C LEU A 113 -6.43 -16.65 -25.39
N ALA A 114 -6.11 -15.36 -25.39
CA ALA A 114 -6.54 -14.45 -26.44
C ALA A 114 -5.96 -14.83 -27.82
N SER A 115 -4.74 -15.38 -27.87
CA SER A 115 -4.13 -15.80 -29.16
C SER A 115 -4.82 -17.02 -29.79
N LEU A 116 -5.59 -17.81 -29.03
CA LEU A 116 -6.44 -18.87 -29.58
C LEU A 116 -7.64 -18.30 -30.37
N GLY A 117 -8.05 -17.06 -30.11
CA GLY A 117 -9.14 -16.41 -30.86
C GLY A 117 -8.81 -16.20 -32.35
N ASP A 118 -7.53 -16.08 -32.69
CA ASP A 118 -7.05 -15.82 -34.05
C ASP A 118 -6.72 -17.10 -34.86
N ILE A 119 -7.06 -18.29 -34.35
CA ILE A 119 -6.82 -19.59 -35.02
C ILE A 119 -7.31 -19.60 -36.48
N HIS A 120 -8.40 -18.88 -36.76
CA HIS A 120 -8.99 -18.87 -38.11
C HIS A 120 -8.13 -18.15 -39.15
N ARG A 121 -7.26 -17.20 -38.75
CA ARG A 121 -6.39 -16.45 -39.67
C ARG A 121 -4.98 -17.03 -39.76
N SER A 122 -4.49 -17.63 -38.68
CA SER A 122 -3.09 -18.07 -38.57
C SER A 122 -2.96 -19.17 -37.51
N PRO A 123 -3.13 -20.45 -37.86
CA PRO A 123 -3.04 -21.56 -36.91
C PRO A 123 -1.64 -21.70 -36.30
N SER A 124 -0.58 -21.44 -37.08
CA SER A 124 0.81 -21.47 -36.58
C SER A 124 1.09 -20.36 -35.58
N GLY A 125 0.63 -19.14 -35.85
CA GLY A 125 0.79 -18.00 -34.93
C GLY A 125 -0.04 -18.14 -33.64
N ALA A 126 -1.22 -18.75 -33.70
CA ALA A 126 -2.06 -18.99 -32.52
C ALA A 126 -1.41 -19.99 -31.55
N ILE A 127 -0.83 -21.07 -32.08
CA ILE A 127 -0.11 -22.08 -31.28
C ILE A 127 1.16 -21.46 -30.69
N LEU A 128 1.91 -20.69 -31.48
CA LEU A 128 3.11 -20.02 -31.00
C LEU A 128 2.77 -19.02 -29.88
N GLY A 129 1.70 -18.23 -30.03
CA GLY A 129 1.23 -17.30 -29.01
C GLY A 129 0.82 -18.02 -27.71
N LEU A 130 0.11 -19.15 -27.82
CA LEU A 130 -0.35 -19.91 -26.66
C LEU A 130 0.81 -20.40 -25.79
N ILE A 131 1.97 -20.70 -26.40
CA ILE A 131 3.17 -21.15 -25.69
C ILE A 131 4.04 -19.95 -25.28
N ALA A 132 4.24 -18.98 -26.17
CA ALA A 132 5.13 -17.85 -25.95
C ALA A 132 4.62 -16.89 -24.87
N TYR A 133 3.32 -16.60 -24.82
CA TYR A 133 2.76 -15.64 -23.86
C TYR A 133 2.83 -16.12 -22.39
N PRO A 134 2.51 -17.40 -22.05
CA PRO A 134 2.70 -17.88 -20.69
C PRO A 134 4.18 -17.94 -20.27
N ILE A 135 5.08 -18.35 -21.18
CA ILE A 135 6.52 -18.38 -20.91
C ILE A 135 7.05 -16.95 -20.68
N GLY A 136 6.66 -16.00 -21.54
CA GLY A 136 7.01 -14.59 -21.39
C GLY A 136 6.43 -13.97 -20.12
N GLY A 137 5.19 -14.32 -19.76
CA GLY A 137 4.54 -13.92 -18.51
C GLY A 137 5.29 -14.43 -17.28
N LEU A 138 5.74 -15.68 -17.29
CA LEU A 138 6.55 -16.24 -16.19
C LEU A 138 7.93 -15.60 -16.10
N LEU A 139 8.63 -15.40 -17.22
CA LEU A 139 9.94 -14.74 -17.22
C LEU A 139 9.84 -13.29 -16.73
N SER A 140 8.83 -12.55 -17.18
CA SER A 140 8.58 -11.18 -16.69
C SER A 140 8.21 -11.16 -15.21
N ALA A 141 7.47 -12.15 -14.70
CA ALA A 141 7.17 -12.28 -13.28
C ALA A 141 8.45 -12.51 -12.44
N ILE A 142 9.37 -13.37 -12.90
CA ILE A 142 10.65 -13.62 -12.22
C ILE A 142 11.51 -12.35 -12.17
N VAL A 143 11.59 -11.62 -13.29
CA VAL A 143 12.36 -10.37 -13.35
C VAL A 143 11.73 -9.30 -12.46
N ALA A 144 10.39 -9.20 -12.43
CA ALA A 144 9.68 -8.26 -11.58
C ALA A 144 9.87 -8.57 -10.09
N ASP A 145 9.80 -9.84 -9.69
CA ASP A 145 10.05 -10.28 -8.32
C ASP A 145 11.48 -9.91 -7.87
N TRP A 146 12.48 -10.24 -8.69
CA TRP A 146 13.87 -9.90 -8.43
C TRP A 146 14.07 -8.38 -8.28
N LEU A 147 13.48 -7.58 -9.18
CA LEU A 147 13.60 -6.13 -9.16
C LEU A 147 12.95 -5.52 -7.92
N ILE A 148 11.79 -6.03 -7.50
CA ILE A 148 11.10 -5.57 -6.28
C ILE A 148 11.92 -5.91 -5.04
N MET A 149 12.45 -7.14 -4.94
CA MET A 149 13.31 -7.53 -3.81
C MET A 149 14.56 -6.64 -3.74
N PHE A 150 15.24 -6.45 -4.88
CA PHE A 150 16.40 -5.56 -4.96
C PHE A 150 16.07 -4.13 -4.52
N TRP A 151 14.94 -3.59 -4.95
CA TRP A 151 14.53 -2.24 -4.59
C TRP A 151 14.21 -2.08 -3.10
N LEU A 152 13.59 -3.09 -2.48
CA LEU A 152 13.29 -3.11 -1.04
C LEU A 152 14.57 -3.18 -0.19
N GLU A 153 15.55 -3.99 -0.59
CA GLU A 153 16.87 -4.04 0.08
C GLU A 153 17.58 -2.69 -0.01
N LEU A 154 17.52 -2.05 -1.18
CA LEU A 154 18.12 -0.74 -1.41
C LEU A 154 17.48 0.32 -0.51
N MET A 155 16.14 0.31 -0.38
CA MET A 155 15.43 1.19 0.55
C MET A 155 15.82 0.96 2.02
N GLN A 156 15.97 -0.30 2.44
CA GLN A 156 16.40 -0.62 3.81
C GLN A 156 17.82 -0.12 4.08
N LEU A 157 18.76 -0.32 3.15
CA LEU A 157 20.12 0.21 3.25
C LEU A 157 20.13 1.73 3.36
N TRP A 158 19.33 2.43 2.55
CA TRP A 158 19.23 3.88 2.60
C TRP A 158 18.73 4.39 3.96
N VAL A 159 17.70 3.75 4.52
CA VAL A 159 17.17 4.11 5.85
C VAL A 159 18.21 3.88 6.94
N ASN A 160 18.93 2.75 6.87
CA ASN A 160 19.97 2.43 7.84
C ASN A 160 21.11 3.44 7.80
N ILE A 161 21.61 3.78 6.60
CA ILE A 161 22.67 4.78 6.41
C ILE A 161 22.21 6.15 6.93
N ALA A 162 20.98 6.56 6.61
CA ALA A 162 20.44 7.84 7.07
C ALA A 162 20.34 7.91 8.60
N ASN A 163 20.01 6.80 9.26
CA ASN A 163 19.92 6.74 10.71
C ASN A 163 21.30 6.74 11.38
N ASP A 164 22.28 6.07 10.78
CA ASP A 164 23.67 6.01 11.26
C ASP A 164 24.36 7.39 11.15
N ILE A 165 24.16 8.09 10.04
CA ILE A 165 24.63 9.49 9.85
C ILE A 165 24.05 10.42 10.93
N LYS A 166 22.80 10.18 11.34
CA LYS A 166 22.16 10.98 12.38
C LYS A 166 22.75 10.71 13.76
N HIS A 167 23.12 9.46 14.06
CA HIS A 167 23.82 9.10 15.30
C HIS A 167 25.21 9.73 15.38
N MET A 168 25.95 9.79 14.27
CA MET A 168 27.28 10.43 14.24
C MET A 168 27.25 11.96 14.39
N ARG A 169 26.08 12.61 14.28
CA ARG A 169 25.96 14.07 14.41
C ARG A 169 25.72 14.53 15.85
N HIS A 170 25.34 13.63 16.75
CA HIS A 170 25.10 13.92 18.17
C HIS A 170 26.27 13.46 19.03
#